data_AF-A0A6V7JWA3-F1
#
_entry.id   AF-A0A6V7JWA3-F1
#
_cell.length_a   1.000
_cell.length_b   1.000
_cell.length_c   1.000
_cell.angle_alpha   90.00
_cell.angle_beta   90.00
_cell.angle_gamma   90.00
#
_symmetry.space_group_name_H-M   'P 1'
#
loop_
_entity.id
_entity.type
_entity.pdbx_description
1 polymer ?
#
loop_
_entity_poly.entity_id
_entity_poly.type
_entity_poly.pdbx_seq_one_letter_code
_entity_poly.pdbx_strand_id
1 'polypeptide(L)'
;LASRTIELKARGRKVVEFDTESMDYLDAMPSPRHLKTHLPYGLLPRALREKTTKAKIVHITRNPKDTCISNYYFRASMGWYDGTLDQFAQDTLDDK
;
A
#
# COMPACT_ATOMS: atom_id res chain seq x y z
N LEU A 1 4.39 30.01 -1.04
CA LEU A 1 5.79 30.48 -0.86
C LEU A 1 6.70 29.35 -1.30
N ALA A 2 7.19 29.48 -2.53
CA ALA A 2 8.12 28.65 -3.32
C ALA A 2 8.62 27.30 -2.73
N SER A 3 8.07 26.20 -3.23
CA SER A 3 8.69 24.87 -3.17
C SER A 3 9.96 24.88 -4.02
N ARG A 4 11.11 24.60 -3.41
CA ARG A 4 12.39 24.43 -4.11
C ARG A 4 12.43 23.04 -4.72
N THR A 5 12.43 22.96 -6.05
CA THR A 5 12.71 21.73 -6.82
C THR A 5 14.19 21.37 -6.66
N ILE A 6 14.46 20.18 -6.11
CA ILE A 6 15.81 19.58 -6.11
C ILE A 6 15.76 18.43 -7.11
N GLU A 7 16.34 18.61 -8.29
CA GLU A 7 16.39 17.58 -9.33
C GLU A 7 17.40 16.47 -8.94
N LEU A 8 16.91 15.39 -8.34
CA LEU A 8 17.68 14.16 -8.19
C LEU A 8 17.42 13.25 -9.39
N LYS A 9 18.32 13.33 -10.38
CA LYS A 9 18.30 12.55 -11.62
C LYS A 9 18.71 11.08 -11.37
N ALA A 10 17.84 10.29 -10.76
CA ALA A 10 18.04 8.85 -10.63
C ALA A 10 17.36 8.09 -11.80
N ARG A 11 18.18 7.72 -12.80
CA ARG A 11 18.02 6.54 -13.67
C ARG A 11 16.59 6.17 -14.09
N GLY A 12 16.00 6.93 -15.03
CA GLY A 12 15.05 6.44 -16.07
C GLY A 12 13.78 5.70 -15.65
N ARG A 13 13.55 5.48 -14.36
CA ARG A 13 12.31 5.00 -13.78
C ARG A 13 11.64 6.22 -13.19
N LYS A 14 10.41 6.50 -13.62
CA LYS A 14 9.54 7.41 -12.87
C LYS A 14 9.38 6.80 -11.49
N VAL A 15 10.16 7.30 -10.53
CA VAL A 15 9.83 7.11 -9.12
C VAL A 15 8.51 7.85 -8.98
N VAL A 16 7.45 7.11 -8.70
CA VAL A 16 6.15 7.71 -8.40
C VAL A 16 6.40 8.54 -7.15
N GLU A 17 6.51 9.84 -7.34
CA GLU A 17 6.54 10.81 -6.26
C GLU A 17 5.34 10.48 -5.37
N PHE A 18 5.55 10.32 -4.06
CA PHE A 18 4.43 10.25 -3.12
C PHE A 18 3.86 11.66 -3.04
N ASP A 19 3.20 12.08 -4.13
CA ASP A 19 2.71 13.42 -4.33
C ASP A 19 1.64 13.69 -3.28
N THR A 20 1.83 14.79 -2.55
CA THR A 20 0.83 15.41 -1.70
C THR A 20 -0.43 15.84 -2.47
N GLU A 21 -0.45 15.72 -3.80
CA GLU A 21 -1.58 15.96 -4.71
C GLU A 21 -2.44 14.71 -4.98
N SER A 22 -2.31 13.67 -4.13
CA SER A 22 -3.01 12.40 -4.33
C SER A 22 -4.54 12.51 -4.47
N MET A 23 -5.18 13.48 -3.80
CA MET A 23 -6.64 13.65 -3.87
C MET A 23 -7.10 14.33 -5.16
N ASP A 24 -6.42 15.39 -5.58
CA ASP A 24 -6.73 16.10 -6.84
C ASP A 24 -6.54 15.17 -8.05
N TYR A 25 -5.53 14.30 -8.00
CA TYR A 25 -5.31 13.26 -9.00
C TYR A 25 -6.46 12.24 -9.07
N LEU A 26 -7.01 11.85 -7.92
CA LEU A 26 -8.15 10.92 -7.85
C LEU A 26 -9.44 11.56 -8.36
N ASP A 27 -9.64 12.85 -8.09
CA ASP A 27 -10.82 13.60 -8.54
C ASP A 27 -10.80 13.86 -10.06
N ALA A 28 -9.61 14.10 -10.63
CA ALA A 28 -9.45 14.24 -12.08
C ALA A 28 -9.65 12.92 -12.86
N MET A 29 -9.62 11.76 -12.19
CA MET A 29 -9.68 10.46 -12.85
C MET A 29 -11.12 10.07 -13.27
N PRO A 30 -11.34 9.75 -14.57
CA PRO A 30 -12.67 9.35 -15.06
C PRO A 30 -13.09 8.00 -14.47
N SER A 31 -14.40 7.82 -14.29
CA SER A 31 -14.96 6.54 -13.80
C SER A 31 -14.94 5.47 -14.90
N PRO A 32 -14.62 4.19 -14.60
CA PRO A 32 -14.42 3.60 -13.27
C PRO A 32 -12.99 3.76 -12.70
N ARG A 33 -12.89 4.13 -11.42
CA ARG A 33 -11.61 4.26 -10.70
C ARG A 33 -11.21 2.94 -10.03
N HIS A 34 -9.93 2.60 -10.12
CA HIS A 34 -9.35 1.42 -9.50
C HIS A 34 -8.48 1.84 -8.32
N LEU A 35 -8.94 1.57 -7.10
CA LEU A 35 -8.23 1.89 -5.87
C LEU A 35 -7.82 0.59 -5.17
N LYS A 36 -6.56 0.51 -4.73
CA LYS A 36 -6.06 -0.58 -3.90
C LYS A 36 -5.80 -0.07 -2.49
N THR A 37 -6.09 -0.89 -1.49
CA THR A 37 -5.80 -0.58 -0.09
C THR A 37 -5.50 -1.85 0.69
N HIS A 38 -4.64 -1.72 1.70
CA HIS A 38 -4.37 -2.76 2.70
C HIS A 38 -5.13 -2.50 4.01
N LEU A 39 -5.98 -1.47 4.06
CA LEU A 39 -6.77 -1.14 5.25
C LEU A 39 -7.76 -2.27 5.58
N PRO A 40 -7.90 -2.63 6.87
CA PRO A 40 -8.94 -3.55 7.30
C PRO A 40 -10.33 -2.96 7.03
N TYR A 41 -11.32 -3.83 6.85
CA TYR A 41 -12.68 -3.45 6.45
C TYR A 41 -13.32 -2.39 7.35
N GLY A 42 -13.05 -2.43 8.66
CA GLY A 42 -13.58 -1.45 9.63
C GLY A 42 -13.11 -0.01 9.40
N LEU A 43 -11.91 0.17 8.84
CA LEU A 43 -11.32 1.48 8.56
C LEU A 43 -11.68 2.02 7.16
N LEU A 44 -12.45 1.27 6.37
CA LEU A 44 -12.93 1.76 5.08
C LEU A 44 -14.01 2.85 5.25
N PRO A 45 -14.15 3.77 4.27
CA PRO A 45 -15.18 4.80 4.32
C PRO A 45 -16.56 4.21 4.56
N ARG A 46 -17.32 4.85 5.47
CA ARG A 46 -18.65 4.38 5.88
C ARG A 46 -19.59 4.16 4.68
N ALA A 47 -19.56 5.06 3.70
CA ALA A 47 -20.34 4.95 2.47
C ALA A 47 -20.04 3.69 1.62
N LEU A 48 -18.80 3.19 1.68
CA LEU A 48 -18.41 1.94 1.02
C LEU A 48 -18.90 0.72 1.83
N ARG A 49 -18.78 0.77 3.16
CA ARG A 49 -19.25 -0.30 4.04
C ARG A 49 -20.77 -0.45 4.06
N GLU A 50 -21.49 0.67 4.01
CA GLU A 50 -22.96 0.73 3.98
C GLU A 50 -23.53 0.52 2.58
N LYS A 51 -22.67 0.29 1.57
CA LYS A 51 -23.06 0.07 0.17
C LYS A 51 -23.95 1.17 -0.41
N THR A 52 -23.80 2.41 0.07
CA THR A 52 -24.52 3.57 -0.46
C THR A 52 -23.95 4.04 -1.80
N THR A 53 -22.74 3.59 -2.15
CA THR A 53 -22.08 3.84 -3.43
C THR A 53 -22.18 2.64 -4.38
N LYS A 54 -22.05 2.87 -5.70
CA LYS A 54 -22.00 1.82 -6.72
C LYS A 54 -20.65 1.08 -6.81
N ALA A 55 -19.71 1.40 -5.91
CA ALA A 55 -18.38 0.82 -5.91
C ALA A 55 -18.40 -0.65 -5.48
N LYS A 56 -17.49 -1.46 -6.05
CA LYS A 56 -17.35 -2.89 -5.74
C LYS A 56 -16.03 -3.12 -5.00
N ILE A 57 -16.05 -3.99 -3.99
CA ILE A 57 -14.85 -4.38 -3.24
C ILE A 57 -14.42 -5.76 -3.74
N VAL A 58 -13.15 -5.87 -4.14
CA VAL A 58 -12.51 -7.15 -4.45
C VAL A 58 -11.47 -7.41 -3.36
N HIS A 59 -11.72 -8.43 -2.54
CA HIS A 59 -10.79 -8.84 -1.50
C HIS A 59 -9.96 -10.02 -2.00
N ILE A 60 -8.63 -9.88 -1.93
CA ILE A 60 -7.68 -10.91 -2.36
C ILE A 60 -7.11 -11.55 -1.10
N THR A 61 -7.27 -12.85 -0.95
CA THR A 61 -6.67 -13.64 0.12
C THR A 61 -5.54 -14.50 -0.42
N ARG A 62 -4.53 -14.74 0.42
CA ARG A 62 -3.39 -15.62 0.13
C ARG A 62 -3.12 -16.49 1.35
N ASN A 63 -2.54 -17.67 1.15
CA ASN A 63 -2.06 -18.50 2.24
C ASN A 63 -1.13 -17.68 3.16
N PRO A 64 -1.40 -17.59 4.46
CA PRO A 64 -0.61 -16.77 5.38
C PRO A 64 0.86 -17.18 5.43
N LYS A 65 1.20 -18.45 5.19
CA LYS A 65 2.58 -18.93 5.12
C LYS A 65 3.34 -18.29 3.95
N ASP A 66 2.71 -18.24 2.79
CA ASP A 66 3.30 -17.64 1.59
C ASP A 66 3.37 -16.11 1.71
N THR A 67 2.38 -15.50 2.38
CA THR A 67 2.37 -14.06 2.66
C THR A 67 3.50 -13.67 3.62
N CYS A 68 3.74 -14.47 4.67
CA CYS A 68 4.84 -14.27 5.61
C CYS A 68 6.20 -14.23 4.89
N ILE A 69 6.49 -15.26 4.10
CA ILE A 69 7.75 -15.34 3.33
C ILE A 69 7.89 -14.15 2.37
N SER A 70 6.82 -13.81 1.65
CA SER A 70 6.82 -12.68 0.72
C SER A 70 7.07 -11.34 1.41
N ASN A 71 6.49 -11.14 2.59
CA ASN A 71 6.65 -9.91 3.37
C ASN A 71 8.06 -9.81 3.98
N TYR A 72 8.64 -10.92 4.43
CA TYR A 72 10.03 -10.97 4.90
C TYR A 72 11.00 -10.48 3.83
N TYR A 73 10.96 -11.06 2.62
CA TYR A 73 11.85 -10.63 1.54
C TYR A 73 11.58 -9.19 1.08
N PHE A 74 10.31 -8.76 1.07
CA PHE A 74 9.94 -7.38 0.76
C PHE A 74 10.58 -6.40 1.76
N ARG A 75 10.44 -6.65 3.07
CA ARG A 75 11.02 -5.81 4.13
C ARG A 75 12.55 -5.86 4.15
N ALA A 76 13.13 -7.05 4.00
CA ALA A 76 14.58 -7.21 3.92
C ALA A 76 15.17 -6.45 2.72
N SER A 77 14.53 -6.54 1.55
CA SER A 77 14.98 -5.82 0.34
C SER A 77 14.87 -4.30 0.45
N MET A 78 13.95 -3.79 1.27
CA MET A 78 13.83 -2.36 1.57
C MET A 78 14.67 -1.91 2.76
N GLY A 79 15.40 -2.82 3.40
CA GLY A 79 16.21 -2.53 4.60
C GLY A 79 15.35 -2.23 5.84
N TRP A 80 14.11 -2.70 5.88
CA TRP A 80 13.18 -2.50 7.01
C TRP A 80 13.19 -3.66 8.01
N TYR A 81 13.99 -4.70 7.76
CA TYR A 81 14.13 -5.84 8.63
C TYR A 81 15.50 -6.49 8.45
N ASP A 82 16.17 -6.81 9.55
CA ASP A 82 17.52 -7.37 9.62
C ASP A 82 17.56 -8.73 10.35
N GLY A 83 16.45 -9.17 10.94
CA GLY A 83 16.34 -10.46 11.63
C GLY A 83 16.25 -11.66 10.70
N THR A 84 16.18 -12.86 11.28
CA THR A 84 16.03 -14.11 10.52
C THR A 84 14.58 -14.33 10.09
N LEU A 85 14.39 -15.23 9.10
CA LEU A 85 13.06 -15.65 8.66
C LEU A 85 12.25 -16.29 9.80
N ASP A 86 12.90 -17.06 10.67
CA ASP A 86 12.22 -17.73 11.79
C ASP A 86 11.71 -16.73 12.83
N GLN A 87 12.52 -15.71 13.14
CA GLN A 87 12.09 -14.59 13.99
C GLN A 87 10.91 -13.85 13.36
N PHE A 88 11.00 -13.57 12.06
CA PHE A 88 9.93 -12.88 11.34
C PHE A 88 8.63 -13.68 11.32
N ALA A 89 8.73 -15.01 11.16
CA ALA A 89 7.58 -15.89 11.18
C ALA A 89 6.93 -15.92 12.57
N GLN A 90 7.72 -15.91 13.64
CA GLN A 90 7.20 -15.83 15.01
C GLN A 90 6.55 -14.48 15.28
N ASP A 91 7.18 -13.37 14.89
CA ASP A 91 6.63 -12.02 15.06
C ASP A 91 5.32 -11.85 14.28
N THR A 92 5.23 -12.42 13.08
CA THR A 92 3.99 -12.44 12.29
C THR A 92 2.87 -13.23 12.98
N LEU A 93 3.19 -14.28 13.73
CA LEU A 93 2.20 -15.04 14.52
C LEU A 93 1.78 -14.30 15.80
N ASP A 94 2.71 -13.56 16.40
CA ASP A 94 2.49 -12.76 17.59
C ASP A 94 1.80 -11.41 17.30
N ASP A 95 1.55 -11.10 16.02
CA ASP A 95 0.99 -9.83 15.52
C ASP A 95 1.83 -8.60 15.94
N LYS A 96 3.17 -8.75 15.91
CA LYS A 96 4.16 -7.73 16.28
C LYS A 96 4.72 -6.96 15.09
#